data_AF-A0A959C8S3-F1
#
_entry.id   AF-A0A959C8S3-F1
#
_cell.length_a   1.000
_cell.length_b   1.000
_cell.length_c   1.000
_cell.angle_alpha   90.00
_cell.angle_beta   90.00
_cell.angle_gamma   90.00
#
_symmetry.space_group_name_H-M   'P 1'
#
loop_
_entity.id
_entity.type
_entity.pdbx_description
1 polymer ?
#
loop_
_entity_poly.entity_id
_entity_poly.type
_entity_poly.pdbx_seq_one_letter_code
_entity_poly.pdbx_strand_id
1 'polypeptide(L)'
;EPKWWEHIATRMADASMPGLARKLRLLGEVPASDPRWAERIAGSLAECYLAVRAFQQSGHLPEPMLRDLEAFIGIAAKKEEVLAEGERLRDTWTVAGQVSEALEAPLKERRSWLHGADTGRWALLLDHVFGSEDFPPGFEPGSVYKGTFAFYPSAFPLRVLAAGELEALSTLPQSWSGFPDIAAFADAYAAALAAQPWLAGFPAWLCDVVPYRNGERFFVADANEKSLPLNAEPDTGWSLVSLAGGRPLDLFGEWDGALFSPLSAFSEGRLVRLRY
;
A
#
# COMPACT_ATOMS: atom_id res chain seq x y z
N GLU A 1 27.46 -12.20 0.70
CA GLU A 1 28.38 -11.05 0.82
C GLU A 1 27.72 -9.80 0.25
N PRO A 2 27.67 -8.67 0.99
CA PRO A 2 27.01 -7.44 0.52
C PRO A 2 27.55 -6.90 -0.82
N LYS A 3 28.85 -7.08 -1.09
CA LYS A 3 29.48 -6.63 -2.34
C LYS A 3 28.95 -7.32 -3.60
N TRP A 4 28.46 -8.56 -3.47
CA TRP A 4 27.89 -9.30 -4.60
C TRP A 4 26.55 -8.68 -5.04
N TRP A 5 25.70 -8.31 -4.08
CA TRP A 5 24.42 -7.65 -4.34
C TRP A 5 24.60 -6.29 -5.01
N GLU A 6 25.53 -5.47 -4.52
CA GLU A 6 25.79 -4.13 -5.09
C GLU A 6 26.29 -4.21 -6.54
N HIS A 7 27.15 -5.20 -6.85
CA HIS A 7 27.63 -5.40 -8.21
C HIS A 7 26.49 -5.70 -9.20
N ILE A 8 25.55 -6.58 -8.82
CA ILE A 8 24.39 -6.89 -9.66
C ILE A 8 23.45 -5.68 -9.76
N ALA A 9 23.21 -4.98 -8.64
CA ALA A 9 22.38 -3.78 -8.62
C ALA A 9 22.92 -2.69 -9.56
N THR A 10 24.24 -2.46 -9.56
CA THR A 10 24.88 -1.49 -10.48
C THR A 10 24.62 -1.87 -11.94
N ARG A 11 24.78 -3.15 -12.29
CA ARG A 11 24.50 -3.63 -13.65
C ARG A 11 23.03 -3.46 -14.06
N MET A 12 22.09 -3.61 -13.13
CA MET A 12 20.66 -3.34 -13.38
C MET A 12 20.40 -1.85 -13.61
N ALA A 13 21.05 -0.98 -12.84
CA ALA A 13 20.96 0.47 -13.04
C ALA A 13 21.53 0.88 -14.41
N ASP A 14 22.68 0.33 -14.81
CA ASP A 14 23.28 0.54 -16.14
C ASP A 14 22.35 0.07 -17.27
N ALA A 15 21.54 -0.96 -17.01
CA ALA A 15 20.53 -1.48 -17.92
C ALA A 15 19.19 -0.71 -17.88
N SER A 16 19.14 0.46 -17.21
CA SER A 16 17.93 1.28 -17.05
C SER A 16 16.79 0.57 -16.30
N MET A 17 17.11 -0.30 -15.33
CA MET A 17 16.16 -0.99 -14.45
C MET A 17 16.36 -0.57 -12.98
N PRO A 18 16.15 0.70 -12.62
CA PRO A 18 16.43 1.20 -11.28
C PRO A 18 15.56 0.55 -10.19
N GLY A 19 14.34 0.10 -10.53
CA GLY A 19 13.47 -0.61 -9.59
C GLY A 19 14.06 -1.95 -9.14
N LEU A 20 14.58 -2.73 -10.10
CA LEU A 20 15.30 -3.98 -9.80
C LEU A 20 16.61 -3.72 -9.05
N ALA A 21 17.36 -2.69 -9.44
CA ALA A 21 18.58 -2.29 -8.76
C ALA A 21 18.32 -2.01 -7.27
N ARG A 22 17.30 -1.20 -6.97
CA ARG A 22 16.88 -0.90 -5.59
C ARG A 22 16.50 -2.16 -4.82
N LYS A 23 15.68 -3.04 -5.42
CA LYS A 23 15.24 -4.28 -4.76
C LYS A 23 16.42 -5.19 -4.40
N LEU A 24 17.42 -5.30 -5.29
CA LEU A 24 18.64 -6.06 -5.03
C LEU A 24 19.52 -5.46 -3.93
N ARG A 25 19.57 -4.12 -3.81
CA ARG A 25 20.28 -3.45 -2.70
C ARG A 25 19.62 -3.76 -1.36
N LEU A 26 18.30 -3.60 -1.29
CA LEU A 26 17.51 -3.92 -0.09
C LEU A 26 17.67 -5.38 0.35
N LEU A 27 17.78 -6.31 -0.61
CA LEU A 27 18.10 -7.71 -0.31
C LEU A 27 19.48 -7.88 0.37
N GLY A 28 20.46 -7.06 -0.01
CA GLY A 28 21.79 -7.05 0.59
C GLY A 28 21.82 -6.49 2.02
N GLU A 29 20.78 -5.76 2.43
CA GLU A 29 20.63 -5.17 3.76
C GLU A 29 19.91 -6.07 4.75
N VAL A 30 19.30 -7.18 4.31
CA VAL A 30 18.63 -8.15 5.19
C VAL A 30 19.65 -8.76 6.17
N PRO A 31 19.50 -8.54 7.49
CA PRO A 31 20.45 -9.08 8.47
C PRO A 31 20.39 -10.61 8.52
N ALA A 32 21.54 -11.28 8.59
CA ALA A 32 21.60 -12.73 8.79
C ALA A 32 20.99 -13.18 10.14
N SER A 33 20.84 -12.26 11.09
CA SER A 33 20.18 -12.49 12.38
C SER A 33 18.65 -12.42 12.31
N ASP A 34 18.07 -11.95 11.21
CA ASP A 34 16.60 -11.93 11.04
C ASP A 34 16.12 -13.39 10.93
N PRO A 35 15.27 -13.89 11.86
CA PRO A 35 14.80 -15.28 11.81
C PRO A 35 14.06 -15.63 10.51
N ARG A 36 13.54 -14.63 9.78
CA ARG A 36 12.84 -14.78 8.50
C ARG A 36 13.71 -14.40 7.29
N TRP A 37 15.03 -14.27 7.45
CA TRP A 37 15.92 -13.84 6.38
C TRP A 37 15.74 -14.66 5.09
N ALA A 38 15.57 -15.99 5.20
CA ALA A 38 15.46 -16.88 4.06
C ALA A 38 14.17 -16.64 3.27
N GLU A 39 13.04 -16.48 3.97
CA GLU A 39 11.74 -16.19 3.37
C GLU A 39 11.76 -14.83 2.67
N ARG A 40 12.32 -13.80 3.33
CA ARG A 40 12.42 -12.44 2.76
C ARG A 40 13.27 -12.40 1.51
N ILE A 41 14.44 -13.06 1.54
CA ILE A 41 15.33 -13.13 0.37
C ILE A 41 14.67 -13.93 -0.75
N ALA A 42 14.12 -15.11 -0.45
CA ALA A 42 13.48 -15.96 -1.46
C ALA A 42 12.27 -15.28 -2.11
N GLY A 43 11.40 -14.64 -1.32
CA GLY A 43 10.23 -13.90 -1.84
C GLY A 43 10.64 -12.76 -2.76
N SER A 44 11.60 -11.94 -2.34
CA SER A 44 12.08 -10.84 -3.18
C SER A 44 12.80 -11.30 -4.45
N LEU A 45 13.58 -12.38 -4.38
CA LEU A 45 14.18 -13.00 -5.57
C LEU A 45 13.12 -13.62 -6.49
N ALA A 46 12.04 -14.19 -5.94
CA ALA A 46 10.92 -14.71 -6.72
C ALA A 46 10.25 -13.58 -7.50
N GLU A 47 9.96 -12.43 -6.89
CA GLU A 47 9.42 -11.26 -7.61
C GLU A 47 10.34 -10.78 -8.74
N CYS A 48 11.66 -10.71 -8.50
CA CYS A 48 12.64 -10.40 -9.54
C CYS A 48 12.63 -11.44 -10.66
N TYR A 49 12.55 -12.72 -10.32
CA TYR A 49 12.45 -13.81 -11.29
C TYR A 49 11.18 -13.68 -12.13
N LEU A 50 10.02 -13.44 -11.49
CA LEU A 50 8.76 -13.20 -12.19
C LEU A 50 8.89 -12.02 -13.16
N ALA A 51 9.51 -10.91 -12.75
CA ALA A 51 9.72 -9.76 -13.62
C ALA A 51 10.60 -10.09 -14.84
N VAL A 52 11.70 -10.82 -14.64
CA VAL A 52 12.54 -11.29 -15.75
C VAL A 52 11.76 -12.18 -16.71
N ARG A 53 10.95 -13.11 -16.19
CA ARG A 53 10.12 -14.00 -17.01
C ARG A 53 9.05 -13.25 -17.78
N ALA A 54 8.38 -12.29 -17.14
CA ALA A 54 7.38 -11.43 -17.77
C ALA A 54 8.01 -10.55 -18.85
N PHE A 55 9.18 -9.97 -18.58
CA PHE A 55 9.91 -9.14 -19.55
C PHE A 55 10.32 -9.92 -20.81
N GLN A 56 10.73 -11.19 -20.65
CA GLN A 56 11.01 -12.08 -21.79
C GLN A 56 9.77 -12.40 -22.65
N GLN A 57 8.57 -12.18 -22.13
CA GLN A 57 7.30 -12.43 -22.79
C GLN A 57 6.50 -11.13 -23.03
N SER A 58 7.14 -9.96 -22.90
CA SER A 58 6.47 -8.65 -22.89
C SER A 58 5.57 -8.41 -24.10
N GLY A 59 5.97 -8.89 -25.28
CA GLY A 59 5.17 -8.80 -26.52
C GLY A 59 3.83 -9.58 -26.51
N HIS A 60 3.60 -10.43 -25.51
CA HIS A 60 2.35 -11.19 -25.32
C HIS A 60 1.60 -10.79 -24.05
N LEU A 61 2.14 -9.89 -23.23
CA LEU A 61 1.46 -9.44 -22.01
C LEU A 61 0.29 -8.49 -22.38
N PRO A 62 -0.86 -8.61 -21.70
CA PRO A 62 -1.88 -7.58 -21.75
C PRO A 62 -1.28 -6.24 -21.33
N GLU A 63 -1.69 -5.16 -21.99
CA GLU A 63 -1.15 -3.82 -21.74
C GLU A 63 -1.13 -3.44 -20.24
N PRO A 64 -2.19 -3.65 -19.44
CA PRO A 64 -2.15 -3.29 -18.03
C PRO A 64 -1.04 -4.02 -17.23
N MET A 65 -0.79 -5.29 -17.55
CA MET A 65 0.28 -6.08 -16.93
C MET A 65 1.67 -5.65 -17.42
N LEU A 66 1.79 -5.18 -18.67
CA LEU A 66 3.03 -4.58 -19.15
C LEU A 66 3.35 -3.29 -18.39
N ARG A 67 2.35 -2.44 -18.14
CA ARG A 67 2.52 -1.19 -17.36
C ARG A 67 2.90 -1.47 -15.91
N ASP A 68 2.33 -2.52 -15.34
CA ASP A 68 2.69 -3.04 -14.02
C ASP A 68 4.15 -3.51 -13.96
N LEU A 69 4.60 -4.27 -14.97
CA LEU A 69 5.98 -4.71 -15.10
C LEU A 69 6.93 -3.52 -15.27
N GLU A 70 6.60 -2.56 -16.14
CA GLU A 70 7.34 -1.32 -16.36
C GLU A 70 7.54 -0.57 -15.03
N ALA A 71 6.46 -0.34 -14.28
CA ALA A 71 6.53 0.31 -12.98
C ALA A 71 7.44 -0.45 -12.00
N PHE A 72 7.35 -1.78 -11.94
CA PHE A 72 8.17 -2.61 -11.07
C PHE A 72 9.67 -2.52 -11.40
N ILE A 73 10.04 -2.53 -12.69
CA ILE A 73 11.45 -2.41 -13.11
C ILE A 73 11.97 -0.97 -13.07
N GLY A 74 11.09 0.01 -12.87
CA GLY A 74 11.44 1.42 -12.65
C GLY A 74 11.22 2.34 -13.86
N ILE A 75 10.40 1.92 -14.82
CA ILE A 75 9.91 2.76 -15.92
C ILE A 75 8.59 3.39 -15.49
N ALA A 76 8.62 4.67 -15.12
CA ALA A 76 7.45 5.38 -14.63
C ALA A 76 6.60 5.96 -15.78
N ALA A 77 5.28 5.77 -15.70
CA ALA A 77 4.33 6.46 -16.56
C ALA A 77 4.36 7.97 -16.30
N LYS A 78 4.28 8.76 -17.38
CA LYS A 78 4.29 10.23 -17.28
C LYS A 78 2.95 10.72 -16.73
N LYS A 79 3.00 11.74 -15.87
CA LYS A 79 1.78 12.30 -15.26
C LYS A 79 0.83 12.84 -16.32
N GLU A 80 1.37 13.44 -17.38
CA GLU A 80 0.60 14.02 -18.49
C GLU A 80 -0.14 12.94 -19.28
N GLU A 81 0.49 11.79 -19.52
CA GLU A 81 -0.12 10.63 -20.21
C GLU A 81 -1.26 10.06 -19.37
N VAL A 82 -1.04 9.88 -18.06
CA VAL A 82 -2.08 9.39 -17.13
C VAL A 82 -3.25 10.37 -17.06
N LEU A 83 -2.98 11.67 -16.98
CA LEU A 83 -4.04 12.69 -16.97
C LEU A 83 -4.80 12.77 -18.29
N ALA A 84 -4.16 12.46 -19.42
CA ALA A 84 -4.78 12.50 -20.74
C ALA A 84 -5.61 11.24 -21.05
N GLU A 85 -5.06 10.06 -20.75
CA GLU A 85 -5.51 8.76 -21.28
C GLU A 85 -5.97 7.77 -20.20
N GLY A 86 -5.61 7.99 -18.92
CA GLY A 86 -5.97 7.09 -17.83
C GLY A 86 -7.48 7.03 -17.55
N GLU A 87 -7.94 5.91 -16.95
CA GLU A 87 -9.33 5.76 -16.50
C GLU A 87 -9.67 6.92 -15.56
N ARG A 88 -10.70 7.71 -15.93
CA ARG A 88 -11.18 8.82 -15.10
C ARG A 88 -12.41 8.40 -14.32
N LEU A 89 -12.34 8.54 -13.01
CA LEU A 89 -13.46 8.21 -12.13
C LEU A 89 -13.79 9.40 -11.23
N ARG A 90 -15.03 9.86 -11.34
CA ARG A 90 -15.60 10.87 -10.45
C ARG A 90 -16.35 10.18 -9.32
N ASP A 91 -16.05 10.56 -8.09
CA ASP A 91 -16.68 10.00 -6.89
C ASP A 91 -16.65 11.03 -5.75
N THR A 92 -17.24 10.65 -4.62
CA THR A 92 -17.05 11.25 -3.30
C THR A 92 -16.04 10.39 -2.52
N TRP A 93 -14.81 10.88 -2.45
CA TRP A 93 -13.66 10.18 -1.90
C TRP A 93 -13.46 10.51 -0.44
N THR A 94 -13.50 9.50 0.42
CA THR A 94 -13.13 9.65 1.83
C THR A 94 -11.72 9.16 2.06
N VAL A 95 -10.88 9.95 2.73
CA VAL A 95 -9.54 9.53 3.10
C VAL A 95 -9.61 8.54 4.26
N ALA A 96 -9.23 7.29 3.99
CA ALA A 96 -9.25 6.21 4.97
C ALA A 96 -8.03 6.26 5.90
N GLY A 97 -6.84 6.53 5.35
CA GLY A 97 -5.60 6.55 6.11
C GLY A 97 -4.48 7.25 5.35
N GLN A 98 -3.47 7.66 6.09
CA GLN A 98 -2.30 8.32 5.55
C GLN A 98 -1.06 7.90 6.32
N VAL A 99 0.00 7.54 5.60
CA VAL A 99 1.30 7.18 6.16
C VAL A 99 2.41 7.90 5.41
N SER A 100 3.46 8.30 6.12
CA SER A 100 4.64 8.93 5.54
C SER A 100 5.87 8.14 5.94
N GLU A 101 6.70 7.79 4.98
CA GLU A 101 7.91 6.98 5.20
C GLU A 101 9.10 7.57 4.45
N ALA A 102 10.30 7.34 4.98
CA ALA A 102 11.53 7.62 4.26
C ALA A 102 11.77 6.48 3.25
N LEU A 103 11.89 6.82 1.97
CA LEU A 103 12.25 5.83 0.94
C LEU A 103 13.76 5.65 0.91
N GLU A 104 14.49 6.71 0.60
CA GLU A 104 15.95 6.75 0.58
C GLU A 104 16.37 8.15 0.98
N ALA A 105 17.03 8.32 2.14
CA ALA A 105 17.35 9.65 2.63
C ALA A 105 18.13 10.46 1.55
N PRO A 106 17.64 11.66 1.15
CA PRO A 106 16.64 12.48 1.82
C PRO A 106 15.22 12.49 1.19
N LEU A 107 14.89 11.51 0.34
CA LEU A 107 13.57 11.32 -0.26
C LEU A 107 12.56 10.70 0.71
N LYS A 108 11.40 11.33 0.84
CA LYS A 108 10.26 10.83 1.62
C LYS A 108 9.04 10.68 0.71
N GLU A 109 8.21 9.70 1.01
CA GLU A 109 6.93 9.47 0.36
C GLU A 109 5.79 9.58 1.38
N ARG A 110 4.65 10.11 0.93
CA ARG A 110 3.40 10.07 1.67
C ARG A 110 2.36 9.36 0.83
N ARG A 111 1.74 8.36 1.44
CA ARG A 111 0.67 7.54 0.88
C ARG A 111 -0.64 7.95 1.52
N SER A 112 -1.56 8.46 0.71
CA SER A 112 -2.93 8.78 1.12
C SER A 112 -3.89 7.81 0.43
N TRP A 113 -4.57 7.00 1.23
CA TRP A 113 -5.56 6.03 0.76
C TRP A 113 -6.96 6.65 0.82
N LEU A 114 -7.69 6.55 -0.28
CA LEU A 114 -9.05 7.06 -0.42
C LEU A 114 -10.00 5.95 -0.86
N HIS A 115 -11.25 6.04 -0.42
CA HIS A 115 -12.33 5.14 -0.81
C HIS A 115 -13.48 5.94 -1.44
N GLY A 116 -13.92 5.54 -2.62
CA GLY A 116 -15.08 6.11 -3.30
C GLY A 116 -16.38 5.63 -2.67
N ALA A 117 -17.22 6.56 -2.21
CA ALA A 117 -18.50 6.23 -1.58
C ALA A 117 -19.51 5.65 -2.57
N ASP A 118 -19.50 6.13 -3.82
CA ASP A 118 -20.47 5.72 -4.84
C ASP A 118 -20.01 4.44 -5.57
N THR A 119 -18.70 4.28 -5.79
CA THR A 119 -18.16 3.18 -6.60
C THR A 119 -17.54 2.05 -5.78
N GLY A 120 -17.23 2.29 -4.50
CA GLY A 120 -16.44 1.37 -3.68
C GLY A 120 -14.99 1.18 -4.15
N ARG A 121 -14.48 2.04 -5.04
CA ARG A 121 -13.12 1.93 -5.56
C ARG A 121 -12.11 2.50 -4.57
N TRP A 122 -11.00 1.80 -4.41
CA TRP A 122 -9.82 2.30 -3.71
C TRP A 122 -8.95 3.16 -4.63
N ALA A 123 -8.38 4.21 -4.07
CA ALA A 123 -7.42 5.08 -4.73
C ALA A 123 -6.24 5.40 -3.81
N LEU A 124 -5.03 5.44 -4.37
CA LEU A 124 -3.78 5.74 -3.68
C LEU A 124 -3.13 6.97 -4.32
N LEU A 125 -3.05 8.05 -3.54
CA LEU A 125 -2.30 9.24 -3.90
C LEU A 125 -0.90 9.17 -3.28
N LEU A 126 0.12 9.41 -4.12
CA LEU A 126 1.53 9.38 -3.73
C LEU A 126 2.15 10.76 -3.88
N ASP A 127 2.52 11.37 -2.75
CA ASP A 127 3.33 12.58 -2.72
C ASP A 127 4.79 12.23 -2.42
N HIS A 128 5.71 12.94 -3.07
CA HIS A 128 7.14 12.77 -2.86
C HIS A 128 7.78 14.12 -2.55
N VAL A 129 8.61 14.19 -1.52
CA VAL A 129 9.37 15.39 -1.14
C VAL A 129 10.83 15.04 -0.93
N PHE A 130 11.72 15.99 -1.23
CA PHE A 130 13.17 15.79 -1.10
C PHE A 130 13.74 16.75 -0.05
N GLY A 131 14.63 16.26 0.81
CA GLY A 131 15.30 17.11 1.78
C GLY A 131 14.41 17.46 2.98
N SER A 132 14.40 18.75 3.31
CA SER A 132 13.64 19.32 4.43
C SER A 132 12.27 19.87 4.02
N GLU A 133 11.82 19.63 2.79
CA GLU A 133 10.50 20.04 2.34
C GLU A 133 9.40 19.25 3.07
N ASP A 134 8.32 19.94 3.40
CA ASP A 134 7.11 19.34 3.94
C ASP A 134 6.16 18.93 2.82
N PHE A 135 5.36 17.90 3.07
CA PHE A 135 4.32 17.49 2.13
C PHE A 135 3.26 18.59 1.97
N PRO A 136 2.67 18.74 0.77
CA PRO A 136 1.53 19.63 0.57
C PRO A 136 0.41 19.34 1.59
N PRO A 137 -0.30 20.35 2.11
CA PRO A 137 -1.39 20.12 3.04
C PRO A 137 -2.57 19.42 2.34
N GLY A 138 -3.35 18.66 3.10
CA GLY A 138 -4.57 17.99 2.62
C GLY A 138 -4.54 16.48 2.77
N PHE A 139 -5.65 15.86 2.41
CA PHE A 139 -5.88 14.42 2.52
C PHE A 139 -5.63 13.86 3.91
N GLU A 140 -6.07 14.59 4.94
CA GLU A 140 -6.04 14.09 6.32
C GLU A 140 -7.08 12.98 6.49
N PRO A 141 -6.80 11.90 7.25
CA PRO A 141 -7.78 10.84 7.50
C PRO A 141 -9.13 11.40 7.99
N GLY A 142 -10.21 10.97 7.34
CA GLY A 142 -11.58 11.39 7.62
C GLY A 142 -12.05 12.61 6.82
N SER A 143 -11.16 13.28 6.10
CA SER A 143 -11.57 14.32 5.13
C SER A 143 -12.26 13.70 3.91
N VAL A 144 -13.19 14.45 3.33
CA VAL A 144 -14.01 14.03 2.19
C VAL A 144 -13.83 15.01 1.03
N TYR A 145 -13.63 14.49 -0.16
CA TYR A 145 -13.43 15.26 -1.38
C TYR A 145 -14.35 14.78 -2.50
N LYS A 146 -14.98 15.71 -3.21
CA LYS A 146 -15.71 15.40 -4.45
C LYS A 146 -14.88 15.82 -5.65
N GLY A 147 -14.68 14.91 -6.58
CA GLY A 147 -13.90 15.21 -7.77
C GLY A 147 -13.52 13.98 -8.55
N THR A 148 -12.63 14.17 -9.53
CA THR A 148 -12.23 13.14 -10.48
C THR A 148 -10.77 12.76 -10.25
N PHE A 149 -10.49 11.46 -10.18
CA PHE A 149 -9.14 10.92 -10.26
C PHE A 149 -8.91 10.23 -11.61
N ALA A 150 -7.70 10.36 -12.13
CA ALA A 150 -7.19 9.57 -13.24
C ALA A 150 -6.29 8.45 -12.68
N PHE A 151 -6.61 7.20 -13.00
CA PHE A 151 -5.86 6.03 -12.54
C PHE A 151 -4.66 5.77 -13.45
N TYR A 152 -3.53 5.41 -12.83
CA TYR A 152 -2.41 4.84 -13.56
C TYR A 152 -2.84 3.49 -14.17
N PRO A 153 -2.50 3.24 -15.45
CA PRO A 153 -2.73 1.94 -16.07
C PRO A 153 -2.10 0.81 -15.27
N SER A 154 -2.90 -0.21 -14.96
CA SER A 154 -2.50 -1.37 -14.15
C SER A 154 -3.55 -2.47 -14.28
N ALA A 155 -3.16 -3.74 -14.12
CA ALA A 155 -4.09 -4.85 -14.00
C ALA A 155 -4.89 -4.80 -12.68
N PHE A 156 -4.40 -4.06 -11.67
CA PHE A 156 -5.11 -3.75 -10.44
C PHE A 156 -4.90 -2.26 -10.07
N PRO A 157 -5.62 -1.33 -10.74
CA PRO A 157 -5.35 0.09 -10.64
C PRO A 157 -5.75 0.68 -9.28
N LEU A 158 -4.75 1.10 -8.52
CA LEU A 158 -4.90 1.82 -7.25
C LEU A 158 -4.34 3.24 -7.33
N ARG A 159 -3.17 3.42 -7.96
CA ARG A 159 -2.48 4.71 -7.97
C ARG A 159 -3.24 5.73 -8.83
N VAL A 160 -3.40 6.95 -8.31
CA VAL A 160 -4.15 8.02 -8.99
C VAL A 160 -3.42 9.36 -9.07
N LEU A 161 -3.89 10.22 -9.97
CA LEU A 161 -3.66 11.66 -10.01
C LEU A 161 -4.99 12.42 -9.98
N ALA A 162 -5.05 13.53 -9.25
CA ALA A 162 -6.21 14.42 -9.29
C ALA A 162 -6.38 14.98 -10.71
N ALA A 163 -7.54 14.73 -11.32
CA ALA A 163 -7.88 15.17 -12.66
C ALA A 163 -8.76 16.43 -12.59
N GLY A 164 -8.12 17.54 -12.22
CA GLY A 164 -8.77 18.84 -11.96
C GLY A 164 -8.88 19.15 -10.47
N GLU A 165 -9.71 20.14 -10.13
CA GLU A 165 -9.92 20.56 -8.75
C GLU A 165 -10.77 19.54 -7.97
N LEU A 166 -10.40 19.33 -6.70
CA LEU A 166 -11.15 18.53 -5.75
C LEU A 166 -11.87 19.46 -4.77
N GLU A 167 -13.18 19.31 -4.66
CA GLU A 167 -14.01 20.08 -3.73
C GLU A 167 -14.00 19.40 -2.35
N ALA A 168 -13.47 20.07 -1.33
CA ALA A 168 -13.53 19.57 0.04
C ALA A 168 -14.96 19.70 0.58
N LEU A 169 -15.50 18.61 1.14
CA LEU A 169 -16.85 18.56 1.71
C LEU A 169 -16.79 18.54 3.24
N SER A 170 -17.70 19.25 3.90
CA SER A 170 -17.85 19.25 5.36
C SER A 170 -18.64 18.04 5.89
N THR A 171 -18.78 16.99 5.10
CA THR A 171 -19.55 15.78 5.44
C THR A 171 -18.70 14.80 6.24
N LEU A 172 -19.34 14.08 7.17
CA LEU A 172 -18.69 12.95 7.83
C LEU A 172 -18.54 11.77 6.85
N PRO A 173 -17.50 10.93 7.01
CA PRO A 173 -17.38 9.66 6.31
C PRO A 173 -18.70 8.85 6.37
N GLN A 174 -19.17 8.38 5.22
CA GLN A 174 -20.20 7.33 5.21
C GLN A 174 -19.58 5.99 5.60
N SER A 175 -20.43 5.05 6.04
CA SER A 175 -20.04 3.69 6.42
C SER A 175 -19.06 3.10 5.41
N TRP A 176 -17.98 2.52 5.92
CA TRP A 176 -16.97 1.87 5.10
C TRP A 176 -17.46 0.47 4.72
N SER A 177 -17.39 0.12 3.43
CA SER A 177 -17.61 -1.26 2.99
C SER A 177 -16.32 -2.05 3.17
N GLY A 178 -16.16 -2.69 4.33
CA GLY A 178 -15.00 -3.51 4.64
C GLY A 178 -15.19 -5.01 4.42
N PHE A 179 -14.10 -5.74 4.64
CA PHE A 179 -14.09 -7.19 4.68
C PHE A 179 -14.72 -7.66 6.00
N PRO A 180 -15.72 -8.57 5.94
CA PRO A 180 -16.41 -9.05 7.12
C PRO A 180 -15.55 -10.00 7.98
N ASP A 181 -14.52 -10.60 7.40
CA ASP A 181 -13.58 -11.49 8.07
C ASP A 181 -12.24 -11.55 7.30
N ILE A 182 -11.24 -12.20 7.90
CA ILE A 182 -9.90 -12.32 7.33
C ILE A 182 -9.87 -13.26 6.13
N ALA A 183 -10.82 -14.20 6.00
CA ALA A 183 -10.89 -15.09 4.86
C ALA A 183 -11.32 -14.35 3.59
N ALA A 184 -12.36 -13.51 3.67
CA ALA A 184 -12.81 -12.66 2.57
C ALA A 184 -11.72 -11.66 2.14
N PHE A 185 -11.00 -11.09 3.12
CA PHE A 185 -9.82 -10.28 2.85
C PHE A 185 -8.74 -11.07 2.08
N ALA A 186 -8.42 -12.29 2.53
CA ALA A 186 -7.40 -13.13 1.90
C ALA A 186 -7.78 -13.52 0.46
N ASP A 187 -9.05 -13.85 0.20
CA ASP A 187 -9.54 -14.15 -1.15
C ASP A 187 -9.43 -12.93 -2.08
N ALA A 188 -9.78 -11.74 -1.59
CA ALA A 188 -9.67 -10.51 -2.36
C ALA A 188 -8.20 -10.13 -2.64
N TYR A 189 -7.31 -10.29 -1.66
CA TYR A 189 -5.88 -10.09 -1.84
C TYR A 189 -5.30 -11.10 -2.84
N ALA A 190 -5.68 -12.38 -2.76
CA ALA A 190 -5.24 -13.40 -3.69
C ALA A 190 -5.68 -13.10 -5.13
N ALA A 191 -6.92 -12.63 -5.32
CA ALA A 191 -7.41 -12.19 -6.63
C ALA A 191 -6.63 -10.97 -7.16
N ALA A 192 -6.35 -9.99 -6.30
CA ALA A 192 -5.55 -8.82 -6.67
C ALA A 192 -4.12 -9.20 -7.05
N LEU A 193 -3.48 -10.09 -6.29
CA LEU A 193 -2.13 -10.58 -6.57
C LEU A 193 -2.07 -11.43 -7.85
N ALA A 194 -3.13 -12.20 -8.14
CA ALA A 194 -3.25 -12.94 -9.39
C ALA A 194 -3.36 -12.01 -10.61
N ALA A 195 -3.99 -10.84 -10.46
CA ALA A 195 -4.07 -9.83 -11.51
C ALA A 195 -2.76 -9.04 -11.65
N GLN A 196 -2.18 -8.61 -10.53
CA GLN A 196 -0.97 -7.78 -10.44
C GLN A 196 0.04 -8.41 -9.46
N PRO A 197 1.00 -9.22 -9.96
CA PRO A 197 1.95 -9.96 -9.13
C PRO A 197 2.95 -9.11 -8.32
N TRP A 198 3.12 -7.83 -8.65
CA TRP A 198 4.04 -6.91 -7.97
C TRP A 198 3.33 -5.86 -7.13
N LEU A 199 2.13 -6.17 -6.66
CA LEU A 199 1.35 -5.25 -5.84
C LEU A 199 2.11 -4.87 -4.56
N ALA A 200 2.47 -3.59 -4.43
CA ALA A 200 3.29 -3.10 -3.31
C ALA A 200 2.52 -3.02 -1.98
N GLY A 201 1.20 -2.85 -2.05
CA GLY A 201 0.34 -2.78 -0.87
C GLY A 201 -1.12 -2.95 -1.27
N PHE A 202 -1.88 -3.64 -0.42
CA PHE A 202 -3.31 -3.86 -0.62
C PHE A 202 -4.10 -3.16 0.48
N PRO A 203 -4.99 -2.21 0.15
CA PRO A 203 -5.80 -1.52 1.15
C PRO A 203 -6.88 -2.46 1.68
N ALA A 204 -7.07 -2.48 3.00
CA ALA A 204 -8.16 -3.23 3.58
C ALA A 204 -8.80 -2.48 4.74
N TRP A 205 -10.12 -2.48 4.72
CA TRP A 205 -10.95 -2.14 5.86
C TRP A 205 -11.42 -3.46 6.47
N LEU A 206 -10.95 -3.81 7.67
CA LEU A 206 -11.34 -5.02 8.39
C LEU A 206 -12.43 -4.67 9.39
N CYS A 207 -13.59 -5.32 9.26
CA CYS A 207 -14.73 -5.09 10.14
C CYS A 207 -14.65 -5.98 11.39
N ASP A 208 -15.10 -5.44 12.52
CA ASP A 208 -15.28 -6.19 13.78
C ASP A 208 -14.04 -7.01 14.21
N VAL A 209 -12.85 -6.43 14.10
CA VAL A 209 -11.60 -7.07 14.53
C VAL A 209 -11.19 -6.67 15.95
N VAL A 210 -10.61 -7.62 16.68
CA VAL A 210 -10.11 -7.42 18.04
C VAL A 210 -8.58 -7.38 18.04
N PRO A 211 -7.95 -6.23 18.35
CA PRO A 211 -6.51 -6.15 18.49
C PRO A 211 -6.05 -6.83 19.79
N TYR A 212 -4.96 -7.57 19.71
CA TYR A 212 -4.35 -8.23 20.86
C TYR A 212 -2.83 -8.31 20.72
N ARG A 213 -2.15 -8.61 21.83
CA ARG A 213 -0.70 -8.80 21.86
C ARG A 213 -0.37 -10.27 22.15
N ASN A 214 0.53 -10.84 21.38
CA ASN A 214 1.10 -12.17 21.62
C ASN A 214 2.63 -12.09 21.59
N GLY A 215 3.26 -12.31 22.74
CA GLY A 215 4.69 -12.07 22.93
C GLY A 215 5.05 -10.59 22.69
N GLU A 216 5.94 -10.34 21.73
CA GLU A 216 6.40 -8.99 21.38
C GLU A 216 5.63 -8.36 20.22
N ARG A 217 4.74 -9.11 19.55
CA ARG A 217 4.03 -8.65 18.36
C ARG A 217 2.54 -8.41 18.64
N PHE A 218 1.98 -7.43 17.95
CA PHE A 218 0.54 -7.15 17.94
C PHE A 218 -0.12 -7.84 16.76
N PHE A 219 -1.39 -8.20 16.94
CA PHE A 219 -2.22 -8.90 15.99
C PHE A 219 -3.62 -8.31 16.02
N VAL A 220 -4.40 -8.60 14.99
CA VAL A 220 -5.86 -8.47 15.00
C VAL A 220 -6.49 -9.81 14.72
N ALA A 221 -7.56 -10.14 15.42
CA ALA A 221 -8.36 -11.34 15.18
C ALA A 221 -9.77 -10.98 14.71
N ASP A 222 -10.33 -11.76 13.79
CA ASP A 222 -11.74 -11.68 13.42
C ASP A 222 -12.62 -12.56 14.35
N ALA A 223 -13.94 -12.54 14.11
CA ALA A 223 -14.90 -13.36 14.86
C ALA A 223 -14.72 -14.88 14.66
N ASN A 224 -13.96 -15.31 13.65
CA ASN A 224 -13.65 -16.71 13.35
C ASN A 224 -12.30 -17.16 13.92
N GLU A 225 -11.71 -16.36 14.81
CA GLU A 225 -10.39 -16.60 15.43
C GLU A 225 -9.24 -16.71 14.42
N LYS A 226 -9.40 -16.17 13.21
CA LYS A 226 -8.28 -15.94 12.29
C LYS A 226 -7.57 -14.67 12.70
N SER A 227 -6.26 -14.61 12.46
CA SER A 227 -5.46 -13.46 12.86
C SER A 227 -4.49 -12.99 11.79
N LEU A 228 -4.29 -11.67 11.73
CA LEU A 228 -3.24 -11.04 10.94
C LEU A 228 -2.20 -10.39 11.88
N PRO A 229 -0.90 -10.58 11.61
CA PRO A 229 0.14 -9.87 12.33
C PRO A 229 0.15 -8.39 11.94
N LEU A 230 0.29 -7.50 12.91
CA LEU A 230 0.40 -6.07 12.69
C LEU A 230 1.85 -5.65 12.50
N ASN A 231 2.07 -4.70 11.59
CA ASN A 231 3.25 -3.85 11.55
C ASN A 231 2.96 -2.59 12.37
N ALA A 232 3.13 -2.69 13.69
CA ALA A 232 2.86 -1.59 14.61
C ALA A 232 3.95 -1.52 15.68
N GLU A 233 4.52 -0.34 15.87
CA GLU A 233 5.39 -0.07 17.00
C GLU A 233 4.62 -0.23 18.33
N PRO A 234 5.32 -0.45 19.46
CA PRO A 234 4.67 -0.63 20.76
C PRO A 234 3.65 0.46 21.11
N ASP A 235 3.96 1.72 20.84
CA ASP A 235 3.08 2.86 21.14
C ASP A 235 1.79 2.79 20.33
N THR A 236 1.88 2.47 19.03
CA THR A 236 0.74 2.30 18.13
C THR A 236 -0.09 1.08 18.51
N GLY A 237 0.56 -0.06 18.75
CA GLY A 237 -0.11 -1.31 19.13
C GLY A 237 -0.87 -1.17 20.45
N TRP A 238 -0.26 -0.55 21.46
CA TRP A 238 -0.94 -0.29 22.73
C TRP A 238 -2.05 0.75 22.63
N SER A 239 -1.87 1.77 21.80
CA SER A 239 -2.94 2.74 21.51
C SER A 239 -4.15 2.05 20.88
N LEU A 240 -3.93 1.13 19.94
CA LEU A 240 -4.98 0.37 19.27
C LEU A 240 -5.71 -0.58 20.25
N VAL A 241 -4.96 -1.33 21.08
CA VAL A 241 -5.55 -2.20 22.12
C VAL A 241 -6.36 -1.40 23.13
N SER A 242 -5.85 -0.23 23.55
CA SER A 242 -6.55 0.65 24.49
C SER A 242 -7.82 1.25 23.89
N LEU A 243 -7.78 1.62 22.60
CA LEU A 243 -8.93 2.15 21.87
C LEU A 243 -10.04 1.10 21.73
N ALA A 244 -9.67 -0.16 21.48
CA ALA A 244 -10.62 -1.27 21.40
C ALA A 244 -11.28 -1.58 22.75
N GLY A 245 -10.54 -1.45 23.86
CA GLY A 245 -11.05 -1.78 25.19
C GLY A 245 -11.52 -3.24 25.32
N GLY A 246 -10.93 -4.15 24.51
CA GLY A 246 -11.34 -5.55 24.42
C GLY A 246 -12.60 -5.81 23.59
N ARG A 247 -13.13 -4.81 22.90
CA ARG A 247 -14.27 -4.94 21.97
C ARG A 247 -13.79 -4.93 20.51
N PRO A 248 -14.56 -5.53 19.60
CA PRO A 248 -14.32 -5.37 18.16
C PRO A 248 -14.32 -3.91 17.75
N LEU A 249 -13.46 -3.57 16.80
CA LEU A 249 -13.44 -2.28 16.10
C LEU A 249 -13.22 -2.49 14.60
N ASP A 250 -13.51 -1.45 13.84
CA ASP A 250 -13.21 -1.39 12.43
C ASP A 250 -11.80 -0.81 12.23
N LEU A 251 -10.98 -1.48 11.43
CA LEU A 251 -9.58 -1.13 11.25
C LEU A 251 -9.24 -0.98 9.77
N PHE A 252 -8.70 0.18 9.42
CA PHE A 252 -8.11 0.40 8.11
C PHE A 252 -6.59 0.32 8.16
N GLY A 253 -6.03 -0.25 7.10
CA GLY A 253 -4.61 -0.32 6.92
C GLY A 253 -4.22 -0.87 5.56
N GLU A 254 -2.94 -1.12 5.41
CA GLU A 254 -2.35 -1.68 4.22
C GLU A 254 -1.67 -3.02 4.54
N TRP A 255 -1.85 -3.97 3.63
CA TRP A 255 -1.21 -5.27 3.69
C TRP A 255 -0.05 -5.32 2.70
N ASP A 256 1.15 -5.61 3.20
CA ASP A 256 2.38 -5.71 2.40
C ASP A 256 2.66 -7.14 1.87
N GLY A 257 1.74 -8.07 2.10
CA GLY A 257 1.93 -9.50 1.81
C GLY A 257 2.32 -10.34 3.04
N ALA A 258 2.73 -9.71 4.15
CA ALA A 258 3.22 -10.39 5.35
C ALA A 258 2.74 -9.78 6.67
N LEU A 259 2.60 -8.46 6.74
CA LEU A 259 2.17 -7.69 7.90
C LEU A 259 1.12 -6.65 7.49
N PHE A 260 0.20 -6.38 8.41
CA PHE A 260 -0.82 -5.36 8.24
C PHE A 260 -0.42 -4.10 8.98
N SER A 261 -0.15 -3.00 8.27
CA SER A 261 0.16 -1.70 8.86
C SER A 261 -1.15 -0.96 9.17
N PRO A 262 -1.54 -0.83 10.45
CA PRO A 262 -2.79 -0.18 10.80
C PRO A 262 -2.64 1.35 10.73
N LEU A 263 -3.50 2.02 9.95
CA LEU A 263 -3.39 3.45 9.67
C LEU A 263 -4.49 4.27 10.35
N SER A 264 -5.69 3.71 10.47
CA SER A 264 -6.79 4.34 11.20
C SER A 264 -7.75 3.30 11.74
N ALA A 265 -8.45 3.64 12.81
CA ALA A 265 -9.48 2.81 13.39
C ALA A 265 -10.79 3.61 13.46
N PHE A 266 -11.92 2.95 13.22
CA PHE A 266 -13.23 3.55 13.41
C PHE A 266 -13.84 3.00 14.69
N SER A 267 -14.06 3.91 15.65
CA SER A 267 -14.61 3.59 16.97
C SER A 267 -15.56 4.71 17.39
N GLU A 268 -16.71 4.33 17.96
CA GLU A 268 -17.72 5.26 18.47
C GLU A 268 -18.17 6.35 17.46
N GLY A 269 -18.25 5.99 16.18
CA GLY A 269 -18.68 6.91 15.11
C GLY A 269 -17.60 7.90 14.67
N ARG A 270 -16.34 7.69 15.05
CA ARG A 270 -15.21 8.55 14.70
C ARG A 270 -14.07 7.75 14.09
N LEU A 271 -13.45 8.34 13.06
CA LEU A 271 -12.18 7.87 12.54
C LEU A 271 -11.04 8.41 13.40
N VAL A 272 -10.24 7.51 13.96
CA VAL A 272 -9.07 7.80 14.77
C VAL A 272 -7.84 7.47 13.94
N ARG A 273 -7.02 8.47 13.66
CA ARG A 273 -5.71 8.27 13.03
C ARG A 273 -4.79 7.55 14.02
N LEU A 274 -4.20 6.45 13.58
CA LEU A 274 -3.16 5.76 14.34
C LEU A 274 -1.82 6.42 14.02
N ARG A 275 -0.97 6.56 15.04
CA ARG A 275 0.39 7.05 14.82
C ARG A 275 1.18 5.93 14.16
N TYR A 276 1.89 6.26 13.10
CA TYR A 276 2.81 5.38 12.41
C TYR A 276 4.11 6.15 12.24
#